data_AF-A0A6J0SYA1-F1
#
_entry.id   AF-A0A6J0SYA1-F1
#
_cell.length_a   1.000
_cell.length_b   1.000
_cell.length_c   1.000
_cell.angle_alpha   90.00
_cell.angle_beta   90.00
_cell.angle_gamma   90.00
#
_symmetry.space_group_name_H-M   'P 1'
#
loop_
_entity.id
_entity.type
_entity.pdbx_description
1 polymer ?
#
loop_
_entity_poly.entity_id
_entity_poly.type
_entity_poly.pdbx_seq_one_letter_code
_entity_poly.pdbx_strand_id
1 'polypeptide(L)'
;MRVPNGLSLARSLSLPPLLPKMAAARSGEAVCGDGPAGGSGGGPGALKRTHLGIPEAVFVEDVDSFMKQPGNETADTVLKKLDEQYQKYKFMELNLAQKKRRLKNQIPEIKQTLEILKHMQKKKESTNVMETRFLLADNLYCKASVPPTDKVCLWLGANVMLEYDIDEAQALLEKNLSTATRNLESLEEDLDFLRDQFTTTEVNMARVYNWDVKRRNKDDPLKSKA
;
A
#
# COMPACT_ATOMS: atom_id res chain seq x y z
N MET A 1 21.87 43.10 34.22
CA MET A 1 23.07 42.57 33.53
C MET A 1 22.57 41.81 32.30
N ARG A 2 22.66 42.44 31.12
CA ARG A 2 22.33 41.83 29.82
C ARG A 2 23.58 41.10 29.31
N VAL A 3 23.39 39.89 28.80
CA VAL A 3 24.32 39.20 27.88
C VAL A 3 23.48 38.31 26.95
N PRO A 4 23.91 38.02 25.71
CA PRO A 4 23.22 38.47 24.51
C PRO A 4 22.78 37.32 23.58
N ASN A 5 22.10 37.71 22.49
CA ASN A 5 21.73 36.88 21.34
C ASN A 5 22.90 36.05 20.76
N GLY A 6 22.58 34.83 20.31
CA GLY A 6 23.30 34.14 19.23
C GLY A 6 24.30 33.04 19.64
N LEU A 7 23.82 31.81 19.79
CA LEU A 7 24.59 30.58 19.53
C LEU A 7 23.63 29.65 18.77
N SER A 8 23.72 29.50 17.44
CA SER A 8 24.80 28.83 16.71
C SER A 8 25.32 27.60 17.46
N LEU A 9 24.57 26.50 17.38
CA LEU A 9 25.11 25.15 17.52
C LEU A 9 25.04 24.43 16.17
N ALA A 10 25.88 24.90 15.25
CA ALA A 10 26.29 24.12 14.09
C ALA A 10 27.81 23.87 14.21
N ARG A 11 28.17 22.57 14.23
CA ARG A 11 29.50 21.91 14.22
C ARG A 11 29.71 21.08 15.49
N SER A 12 30.11 19.80 15.45
CA SER A 12 30.64 18.96 14.38
C SER A 12 30.84 17.54 14.93
N LEU A 13 30.77 16.54 14.04
CA LEU A 13 31.38 15.19 14.08
C LEU A 13 30.44 13.98 14.21
N SER A 14 30.59 13.15 13.18
CA SER A 14 30.27 11.72 13.04
C SER A 14 28.80 11.36 12.80
N LEU A 15 28.65 10.48 11.80
CA LEU A 15 27.42 9.87 11.31
C LEU A 15 26.43 9.55 12.43
N PRO A 16 25.12 9.76 12.24
CA PRO A 16 24.14 9.38 13.25
C PRO A 16 23.79 7.89 13.11
N PRO A 17 24.01 7.05 14.13
CA PRO A 17 23.10 5.95 14.39
C PRO A 17 21.97 6.48 15.28
N LEU A 18 20.74 6.29 14.82
CA LEU A 18 19.58 6.04 15.69
C LEU A 18 19.15 7.22 16.56
N LEU A 19 18.49 8.21 15.93
CA LEU A 19 17.59 9.10 16.64
C LEU A 19 16.25 8.40 16.93
N PRO A 20 15.54 8.80 18.01
CA PRO A 20 14.23 8.28 18.40
C PRO A 20 13.26 8.33 17.23
N LYS A 21 12.31 7.38 17.20
CA LYS A 21 11.13 7.40 16.31
C LYS A 21 10.23 8.62 16.58
N MET A 22 10.72 9.83 16.33
CA MET A 22 9.88 10.97 16.02
C MET A 22 9.35 10.74 14.61
N ALA A 23 8.04 10.89 14.46
CA ALA A 23 7.25 10.57 13.28
C ALA A 23 8.01 10.81 11.98
N ALA A 24 8.57 9.74 11.42
CA ALA A 24 8.93 9.75 10.03
C ALA A 24 7.58 9.82 9.30
N ALA A 25 7.26 10.97 8.71
CA ALA A 25 6.38 10.98 7.57
C ALA A 25 7.15 10.24 6.47
N ARG A 26 7.15 8.90 6.55
CA ARG A 26 7.50 8.04 5.44
C ARG A 26 6.46 8.37 4.39
N SER A 27 6.77 9.38 3.58
CA SER A 27 6.34 9.46 2.22
C SER A 27 6.68 8.10 1.62
N GLY A 28 5.68 7.22 1.59
CA GLY A 28 5.73 6.08 0.70
C GLY A 28 6.00 6.69 -0.67
N GLU A 29 7.00 6.13 -1.35
CA GLU A 29 7.36 6.46 -2.73
C GLU A 29 6.13 7.00 -3.47
N ALA A 30 6.19 8.29 -3.81
CA ALA A 30 5.36 8.81 -4.86
C ALA A 30 5.77 8.02 -6.12
N VAL A 31 5.00 6.99 -6.44
CA VAL A 31 5.05 6.38 -7.76
C VAL A 31 4.44 7.41 -8.71
N CYS A 32 5.28 8.35 -9.16
CA CYS A 32 5.00 9.15 -10.34
C CYS A 32 5.11 8.21 -11.54
N GLY A 33 3.99 7.60 -11.90
CA GLY A 33 3.79 6.94 -13.19
C GLY A 33 3.11 7.91 -14.15
N ASP A 34 3.81 8.94 -14.60
CA ASP A 34 3.43 9.73 -15.77
C ASP A 34 3.70 8.89 -17.03
N GLY A 35 2.65 8.29 -17.58
CA GLY A 35 2.61 7.74 -18.94
C GLY A 35 1.59 8.52 -19.77
N PRO A 36 1.85 8.79 -21.07
CA PRO A 36 1.22 9.89 -21.78
C PRO A 36 -0.25 9.61 -22.10
N ALA A 37 -1.08 10.63 -21.87
CA ALA A 37 -2.45 10.71 -22.34
C ALA A 37 -2.49 10.79 -23.87
N GLY A 38 -2.94 9.71 -24.52
CA GLY A 38 -3.35 9.69 -25.92
C GLY A 38 -4.87 9.52 -25.98
N GLY A 39 -5.59 10.56 -26.44
CA GLY A 39 -7.03 10.52 -26.62
C GLY A 39 -7.45 10.01 -28.00
N SER A 40 -8.59 9.31 -28.06
CA SER A 40 -9.74 9.57 -28.95
C SER A 40 -10.65 8.32 -29.09
N GLY A 41 -11.97 8.51 -29.02
CA GLY A 41 -12.98 7.59 -29.56
C GLY A 41 -14.02 7.08 -28.54
N GLY A 42 -15.25 7.58 -28.62
CA GLY A 42 -16.32 7.35 -27.64
C GLY A 42 -17.22 6.12 -27.87
N GLY A 43 -17.93 5.74 -26.81
CA GLY A 43 -19.05 4.78 -26.77
C GLY A 43 -19.59 4.66 -25.33
N PRO A 44 -20.92 4.59 -25.09
CA PRO A 44 -21.47 4.58 -23.74
C PRO A 44 -21.47 3.15 -23.20
N GLY A 45 -20.55 2.83 -22.29
CA GLY A 45 -20.50 1.52 -21.65
C GLY A 45 -19.67 1.57 -20.38
N ALA A 46 -20.37 1.35 -19.25
CA ALA A 46 -19.89 1.02 -17.90
C ALA A 46 -18.50 1.52 -17.48
N LEU A 47 -18.47 2.37 -16.45
CA LEU A 47 -17.27 2.69 -15.67
C LEU A 47 -16.59 1.42 -15.13
N LYS A 48 -15.72 0.78 -15.93
CA LYS A 48 -14.79 -0.23 -15.43
C LYS A 48 -13.74 0.50 -14.63
N ARG A 49 -13.86 0.44 -13.29
CA ARG A 49 -12.75 0.78 -12.40
C ARG A 49 -11.60 -0.13 -12.79
N THR A 50 -10.56 0.43 -13.38
CA THR A 50 -9.33 -0.28 -13.66
C THR A 50 -8.65 -0.57 -12.33
N HIS A 51 -8.89 -1.76 -11.77
CA HIS A 51 -8.21 -2.29 -10.60
C HIS A 51 -6.71 -2.43 -10.89
N LEU A 52 -5.96 -1.34 -10.82
CA LEU A 52 -4.49 -1.25 -10.91
C LEU A 52 -3.77 -2.18 -11.92
N GLY A 53 -4.42 -2.53 -13.03
CA GLY A 53 -3.86 -3.44 -14.04
C GLY A 53 -3.94 -4.94 -13.70
N ILE A 54 -4.74 -5.35 -12.71
CA ILE A 54 -5.08 -6.76 -12.47
C ILE A 54 -5.89 -7.27 -13.67
N PRO A 55 -5.40 -8.27 -14.42
CA PRO A 55 -6.17 -8.86 -15.51
C PRO A 55 -7.48 -9.46 -14.98
N GLU A 56 -8.57 -9.23 -15.69
CA GLU A 56 -9.87 -9.84 -15.37
C GLU A 56 -9.87 -11.30 -15.84
N ALA A 57 -10.15 -12.23 -14.95
CA ALA A 57 -10.34 -13.63 -15.25
C ALA A 57 -11.67 -13.81 -15.98
N VAL A 58 -11.61 -14.31 -17.22
CA VAL A 58 -12.81 -14.62 -18.00
C VAL A 58 -13.38 -15.95 -17.50
N PHE A 59 -14.60 -15.93 -16.99
CA PHE A 59 -15.30 -17.16 -16.62
C PHE A 59 -15.67 -17.98 -17.87
N VAL A 60 -15.30 -19.26 -17.88
CA VAL A 60 -15.59 -20.16 -19.00
C VAL A 60 -16.83 -20.98 -18.66
N GLU A 61 -17.99 -20.57 -19.17
CA GLU A 61 -19.26 -21.28 -19.00
C GLU A 61 -19.31 -22.58 -19.79
N ASP A 62 -18.96 -22.52 -21.08
CA ASP A 62 -18.91 -23.66 -21.99
C ASP A 62 -17.45 -24.00 -22.35
N VAL A 63 -16.93 -25.04 -21.69
CA VAL A 63 -15.58 -25.54 -21.90
C VAL A 63 -15.40 -26.12 -23.29
N ASP A 64 -16.42 -26.75 -23.87
CA ASP A 64 -16.36 -27.35 -25.21
C ASP A 64 -16.23 -26.29 -26.30
N SER A 65 -16.96 -25.18 -26.16
CA SER A 65 -16.85 -24.02 -27.06
C SER A 65 -15.53 -23.27 -26.86
N PHE A 66 -15.01 -23.21 -25.64
CA PHE A 66 -13.72 -22.60 -25.32
C PHE A 66 -12.54 -23.41 -25.88
N MET A 67 -12.58 -24.74 -25.77
CA MET A 67 -11.55 -25.64 -26.32
C MET A 67 -11.52 -25.66 -27.86
N LYS A 68 -12.62 -25.26 -28.52
CA LYS A 68 -12.69 -25.12 -29.99
C LYS A 68 -12.07 -23.82 -30.53
N GLN A 69 -11.70 -22.88 -29.66
CA GLN A 69 -11.09 -21.62 -30.08
C GLN A 69 -9.64 -21.83 -30.57
N PRO A 70 -9.20 -21.10 -31.61
CA PRO A 70 -7.84 -21.20 -32.12
C PRO A 70 -6.83 -20.82 -31.03
N GLY A 71 -5.91 -21.74 -30.70
CA GLY A 71 -4.91 -21.58 -29.65
C GLY A 71 -5.14 -22.40 -28.36
N ASN A 72 -6.23 -23.19 -28.30
CA ASN A 72 -6.56 -24.13 -27.22
C ASN A 72 -6.47 -25.60 -27.70
N GLU A 73 -5.38 -25.93 -28.40
CA GLU A 73 -5.22 -27.20 -29.13
C GLU A 73 -5.17 -28.44 -28.21
N THR A 74 -4.64 -28.30 -26.99
CA THR A 74 -4.56 -29.38 -26.00
C THR A 74 -4.97 -28.88 -24.62
N ALA A 75 -5.64 -29.75 -23.84
CA ALA A 75 -6.02 -29.45 -22.46
C ALA A 75 -4.81 -29.07 -21.59
N ASP A 76 -3.66 -29.74 -21.76
CA ASP A 76 -2.41 -29.42 -21.08
C ASP A 76 -1.93 -27.98 -21.36
N THR A 77 -2.07 -27.49 -22.59
CA THR A 77 -1.70 -26.12 -22.96
C THR A 77 -2.59 -25.10 -22.27
N VAL A 78 -3.89 -25.38 -22.18
CA VAL A 78 -4.87 -24.50 -21.51
C VAL A 78 -4.65 -24.51 -19.99
N LEU A 79 -4.45 -25.69 -19.39
CA LEU A 79 -4.13 -25.82 -17.98
C LEU A 79 -2.83 -25.08 -17.62
N LYS A 80 -1.81 -25.15 -18.47
CA LYS A 80 -0.56 -24.40 -18.29
C LYS A 80 -0.79 -22.88 -18.35
N LYS A 81 -1.59 -22.38 -19.29
CA LYS A 81 -1.94 -20.95 -19.37
C LYS A 81 -2.70 -20.48 -18.12
N LEU A 82 -3.64 -21.30 -17.63
CA LEU A 82 -4.41 -20.99 -16.42
C LEU A 82 -3.52 -21.02 -15.17
N ASP A 83 -2.58 -21.95 -15.06
CA ASP A 83 -1.59 -21.98 -13.96
C ASP A 83 -0.67 -20.74 -14.02
N GLU A 84 -0.18 -20.35 -15.21
CA GLU A 84 0.59 -19.12 -15.38
C GLU A 84 -0.19 -17.86 -14.95
N GLN A 85 -1.50 -17.80 -15.25
CA GLN A 85 -2.37 -16.72 -14.76
C GLN A 85 -2.53 -16.77 -13.24
N TYR A 86 -2.75 -17.95 -12.68
CA TYR A 86 -2.85 -18.16 -11.24
C TYR A 86 -1.58 -17.71 -10.49
N GLN A 87 -0.39 -18.06 -11.00
CA GLN A 87 0.88 -17.59 -10.41
C GLN A 87 1.03 -16.07 -10.47
N LYS A 88 0.55 -15.41 -11.54
CA LYS A 88 0.55 -13.94 -11.65
C LYS A 88 -0.36 -13.31 -10.59
N TYR A 89 -1.57 -13.85 -10.40
CA TYR A 89 -2.47 -13.38 -9.34
C TYR A 89 -1.84 -13.54 -7.96
N LYS A 90 -1.18 -14.68 -7.69
CA LYS A 90 -0.44 -14.94 -6.44
C LYS A 90 0.68 -13.95 -6.18
N PHE A 91 1.44 -13.61 -7.21
CA PHE A 91 2.46 -12.58 -7.09
C PHE A 91 1.85 -11.20 -6.81
N MET A 92 0.77 -10.82 -7.48
CA MET A 92 0.09 -9.54 -7.22
C MET A 92 -0.50 -9.48 -5.81
N GLU A 93 -1.11 -10.56 -5.32
CA GLU A 93 -1.67 -10.64 -3.96
C GLU A 93 -0.60 -10.38 -2.92
N LEU A 94 0.57 -11.02 -3.05
CA LEU A 94 1.69 -10.83 -2.15
C LEU A 94 2.12 -9.35 -2.10
N ASN A 95 2.22 -8.70 -3.26
CA ASN A 95 2.61 -7.30 -3.35
C ASN A 95 1.57 -6.37 -2.71
N LEU A 96 0.28 -6.57 -3.00
CA LEU A 96 -0.80 -5.76 -2.43
C LEU A 96 -0.93 -5.98 -0.92
N ALA A 97 -0.82 -7.23 -0.44
CA ALA A 97 -0.84 -7.55 0.98
C ALA A 97 0.33 -6.90 1.75
N GLN A 98 1.53 -6.87 1.16
CA GLN A 98 2.67 -6.16 1.72
C GLN A 98 2.43 -4.64 1.81
N LYS A 99 1.89 -4.02 0.75
CA LYS A 99 1.51 -2.59 0.75
C LYS A 99 0.47 -2.28 1.82
N LYS A 100 -0.59 -3.10 1.91
CA LYS A 100 -1.62 -3.00 2.94
C LYS A 100 -1.03 -3.07 4.36
N ARG A 101 -0.10 -4.00 4.61
CA ARG A 101 0.58 -4.12 5.91
C ARG A 101 1.37 -2.86 6.26
N ARG A 102 2.08 -2.25 5.30
CA ARG A 102 2.82 -1.00 5.52
C ARG A 102 1.87 0.13 5.92
N LEU A 103 0.77 0.33 5.18
CA LEU A 103 -0.21 1.37 5.49
C LEU A 103 -0.90 1.14 6.84
N LYS A 104 -1.24 -0.11 7.18
CA LYS A 104 -1.82 -0.46 8.50
C LYS A 104 -0.89 -0.10 9.67
N ASN A 105 0.42 -0.17 9.47
CA ASN A 105 1.40 0.25 10.48
C ASN A 105 1.61 1.77 10.49
N GLN A 106 1.55 2.44 9.34
CA GLN A 106 1.78 3.90 9.23
C GLN A 106 0.61 4.74 9.76
N ILE A 107 -0.65 4.32 9.51
CA ILE A 107 -1.83 5.06 9.95
C ILE A 107 -1.84 5.35 11.48
N PRO A 108 -1.58 4.38 12.38
CA PRO A 108 -1.54 4.67 13.81
C PRO A 108 -0.37 5.59 14.19
N GLU A 109 0.78 5.48 13.52
CA GLU A 109 1.91 6.39 13.75
C GLU A 109 1.54 7.85 13.40
N ILE A 110 0.88 8.08 12.26
CA ILE A 110 0.39 9.41 11.86
C ILE A 110 -0.65 9.93 12.85
N LYS A 111 -1.58 9.08 13.31
CA LYS A 111 -2.60 9.45 14.31
C LYS A 111 -1.99 9.87 15.64
N GLN A 112 -1.01 9.12 16.15
CA GLN A 112 -0.29 9.48 17.37
C GLN A 112 0.44 10.82 17.22
N THR A 113 1.03 11.07 16.06
CA THR A 113 1.72 12.34 15.77
C THR A 113 0.76 13.52 15.79
N LEU A 114 -0.44 13.36 15.20
CA LEU A 114 -1.49 14.37 15.25
C LEU A 114 -1.98 14.63 16.68
N GLU A 115 -2.09 13.60 17.50
CA GLU A 115 -2.48 13.74 18.91
C GLU A 115 -1.43 14.52 19.71
N ILE A 116 -0.14 14.25 19.47
CA ILE A 116 0.97 15.02 20.06
C ILE A 116 0.91 16.48 19.63
N LEU A 117 0.69 16.77 18.35
CA LEU A 117 0.57 18.15 17.86
C LEU A 117 -0.61 18.88 18.49
N LYS A 118 -1.78 18.23 18.62
CA LYS A 118 -2.94 18.80 19.32
C LYS A 118 -2.64 19.07 20.80
N HIS A 119 -1.88 18.21 21.46
CA HIS A 119 -1.45 18.43 22.84
C HIS A 119 -0.50 19.64 22.94
N MET A 120 0.45 19.77 22.01
CA MET A 120 1.36 20.91 21.93
C MET A 120 0.62 22.22 21.65
N GLN A 121 -0.38 22.20 20.76
CA GLN A 121 -1.20 23.36 20.43
C GLN A 121 -2.01 23.84 21.65
N LYS A 122 -2.65 22.93 22.38
CA LYS A 122 -3.35 23.28 23.64
C LYS A 122 -2.40 23.87 24.68
N LYS A 123 -1.18 23.32 24.76
CA LYS A 123 -0.16 23.82 25.69
C LYS A 123 0.48 25.12 25.25
N LYS A 124 0.40 25.50 23.98
CA LYS A 124 0.79 26.84 23.54
C LYS A 124 -0.11 27.92 24.13
N GLU A 125 -1.42 27.64 24.25
CA GLU A 125 -2.38 28.56 24.84
C GLU A 125 -2.20 28.71 26.36
N SER A 126 -1.69 27.67 27.03
CA SER A 126 -1.30 27.74 28.44
C SER A 126 0.16 28.18 28.58
N THR A 127 0.47 29.31 29.20
CA THR A 127 1.86 29.81 29.41
C THR A 127 2.75 28.90 30.31
N ASN A 128 2.32 27.67 30.58
CA ASN A 128 2.99 26.72 31.45
C ASN A 128 4.12 26.00 30.71
N VAL A 129 5.30 25.98 31.34
CA VAL A 129 6.45 25.23 30.84
C VAL A 129 6.15 23.72 30.92
N MET A 130 6.33 23.00 29.82
CA MET A 130 6.05 21.57 29.76
C MET A 130 7.27 20.75 30.17
N GLU A 131 7.18 20.03 31.29
CA GLU A 131 8.16 18.98 31.59
C GLU A 131 7.88 17.75 30.72
N THR A 132 8.88 17.33 29.95
CA THR A 132 8.83 16.10 29.14
C THR A 132 10.09 15.28 29.29
N ARG A 133 10.01 14.01 28.91
CA ARG A 133 11.15 13.09 28.88
C ARG A 133 11.54 12.86 27.43
N PHE A 134 12.65 13.46 27.01
CA PHE A 134 13.18 13.22 25.66
C PHE A 134 13.90 11.88 25.60
N LEU A 135 13.59 11.10 24.57
CA LEU A 135 14.31 9.87 24.25
C LEU A 135 15.65 10.27 23.61
N LEU A 136 16.77 9.79 24.17
CA LEU A 136 18.10 9.98 23.61
C LEU A 136 18.59 8.73 22.87
N ALA A 137 18.31 7.56 23.44
CA ALA A 137 18.56 6.25 22.88
C ALA A 137 17.46 5.28 23.35
N ASP A 138 17.41 4.08 22.77
CA ASP A 138 16.45 3.07 23.19
C ASP A 138 16.62 2.77 24.69
N ASN A 139 15.60 3.10 25.49
CA ASN A 139 15.54 3.04 26.95
C ASN A 139 16.30 4.15 27.73
N LEU A 140 16.88 5.15 27.07
CA LEU A 140 17.52 6.30 27.72
C LEU A 140 16.66 7.55 27.55
N TYR A 141 16.20 8.11 28.67
CA TYR A 141 15.34 9.29 28.70
C TYR A 141 15.96 10.41 29.54
N CYS A 142 15.94 11.64 29.01
CA CYS A 142 16.35 12.83 29.74
C CYS A 142 15.15 13.71 30.07
N LYS A 143 15.05 14.14 31.34
CA LYS A 143 14.05 15.11 31.76
C LYS A 143 14.44 16.50 31.25
N ALA A 144 13.54 17.14 30.53
CA ALA A 144 13.74 18.50 30.02
C ALA A 144 12.48 19.33 30.17
N SER A 145 12.70 20.64 30.22
CA SER A 145 11.66 21.64 30.38
C SER A 145 11.51 22.37 29.05
N VAL A 146 10.38 22.19 28.37
CA VAL A 146 10.13 22.72 27.03
C VAL A 146 9.26 23.98 27.15
N PRO A 147 9.76 25.14 26.71
CA PRO A 147 8.94 26.36 26.62
C PRO A 147 7.90 26.22 25.50
N PRO A 148 6.77 26.94 25.57
CA PRO A 148 5.78 26.96 24.51
C PRO A 148 6.46 27.35 23.18
N THR A 149 6.32 26.47 22.18
CA THR A 149 7.00 26.60 20.88
C THR A 149 5.96 26.56 19.77
N ASP A 150 6.15 27.38 18.74
CA ASP A 150 5.23 27.55 17.62
C ASP A 150 5.55 26.68 16.40
N LYS A 151 6.73 26.06 16.42
CA LYS A 151 7.34 25.37 15.29
C LYS A 151 7.70 23.94 15.66
N VAL A 152 7.59 23.05 14.68
CA VAL A 152 7.92 21.63 14.79
C VAL A 152 8.72 21.18 13.58
N CYS A 153 9.67 20.27 13.81
CA CYS A 153 10.47 19.69 12.72
C CYS A 153 9.89 18.35 12.31
N LEU A 154 9.51 18.22 11.04
CA LEU A 154 9.02 16.97 10.45
C LEU A 154 10.07 16.36 9.53
N TRP A 155 10.20 15.05 9.61
CA TRP A 155 11.03 14.27 8.70
C TRP A 155 10.21 13.80 7.51
N LEU A 156 10.51 14.28 6.31
CA LEU A 156 9.77 13.95 5.09
C LEU A 156 10.33 12.73 4.34
N GLY A 157 11.46 12.19 4.80
CA GLY A 157 12.20 11.14 4.12
C GLY A 157 13.42 11.66 3.36
N ALA A 158 14.12 10.76 2.68
CA ALA A 158 15.31 11.08 1.85
C ALA A 158 16.39 11.94 2.54
N ASN A 159 16.57 11.78 3.86
CA ASN A 159 17.49 12.60 4.67
C ASN A 159 17.13 14.09 4.78
N VAL A 160 15.84 14.42 4.59
CA VAL A 160 15.34 15.80 4.63
C VAL A 160 14.42 16.01 5.83
N MET A 161 14.71 17.06 6.59
CA MET A 161 13.90 17.59 7.69
C MET A 161 13.50 19.03 7.36
N LEU A 162 12.23 19.38 7.54
CA LEU A 162 11.76 20.77 7.45
C LEU A 162 11.04 21.18 8.72
N GLU A 163 11.19 22.47 9.02
CA GLU A 163 10.45 23.16 10.07
C GLU A 163 9.11 23.64 9.53
N TYR A 164 8.04 23.39 10.28
CA TYR A 164 6.68 23.81 9.98
C TYR A 164 6.07 24.46 11.20
N ASP A 165 5.14 25.39 10.99
CA ASP A 165 4.26 25.85 12.07
C ASP A 165 3.30 24.72 12.50
N ILE A 166 2.84 24.73 13.74
CA ILE A 166 1.95 23.68 14.29
C ILE A 166 0.71 23.47 13.39
N ASP A 167 0.12 24.55 12.91
CA ASP A 167 -1.10 24.50 12.10
C ASP A 167 -0.83 23.91 10.70
N GLU A 168 0.30 24.25 10.08
CA GLU A 168 0.73 23.68 8.79
C GLU A 168 1.07 22.20 8.92
N ALA A 169 1.79 21.82 9.99
CA ALA A 169 2.12 20.44 10.29
C ALA A 169 0.86 19.58 10.50
N GLN A 170 -0.14 20.12 11.19
CA GLN A 170 -1.43 19.44 11.38
C GLN A 170 -2.14 19.25 10.04
N ALA A 171 -2.26 20.29 9.22
CA ALA A 171 -2.89 20.21 7.91
C ALA A 171 -2.18 19.19 6.99
N LEU A 172 -0.84 19.16 7.01
CA LEU A 172 -0.03 18.22 6.26
C LEU A 172 -0.28 16.77 6.71
N LEU A 173 -0.29 16.52 8.02
CA LEU A 173 -0.51 15.18 8.57
C LEU A 173 -1.96 14.70 8.40
N GLU A 174 -2.95 15.59 8.46
CA GLU A 174 -4.36 15.26 8.14
C GLU A 174 -4.54 14.91 6.66
N LYS A 175 -3.88 15.64 5.76
CA LYS A 175 -3.86 15.30 4.33
C LYS A 175 -3.17 13.95 4.09
N ASN A 176 -2.05 13.68 4.75
CA ASN A 176 -1.37 12.39 4.66
C ASN A 176 -2.22 11.24 5.23
N LEU A 177 -2.90 11.47 6.36
CA LEU A 177 -3.80 10.48 6.96
C LEU A 177 -4.95 10.14 6.03
N SER A 178 -5.62 11.14 5.47
CA SER A 178 -6.74 10.92 4.55
C SER A 178 -6.30 10.20 3.28
N THR A 179 -5.12 10.55 2.74
CA THR A 179 -4.54 9.86 1.57
C THR A 179 -4.18 8.41 1.92
N ALA A 180 -3.52 8.15 3.05
CA ALA A 180 -3.17 6.80 3.47
C ALA A 180 -4.40 5.93 3.75
N THR A 181 -5.47 6.52 4.29
CA THR A 181 -6.74 5.83 4.57
C THR A 181 -7.46 5.47 3.26
N ARG A 182 -7.59 6.42 2.33
CA ARG A 182 -8.16 6.16 0.99
C ARG A 182 -7.37 5.09 0.24
N ASN A 183 -6.04 5.16 0.28
CA ASN A 183 -5.18 4.15 -0.34
C ASN A 183 -5.37 2.77 0.29
N LEU A 184 -5.59 2.70 1.61
CA LEU A 184 -5.88 1.44 2.29
C LEU A 184 -7.23 0.88 1.81
N GLU A 185 -8.28 1.69 1.74
CA GLU A 185 -9.60 1.29 1.25
C GLU A 185 -9.54 0.77 -0.19
N SER A 186 -8.89 1.52 -1.10
CA SER A 186 -8.71 1.07 -2.49
C SER A 186 -7.95 -0.25 -2.58
N LEU A 187 -6.88 -0.43 -1.81
CA LEU A 187 -6.14 -1.69 -1.76
C LEU A 187 -6.95 -2.85 -1.19
N GLU A 188 -7.91 -2.58 -0.30
CA GLU A 188 -8.83 -3.60 0.20
C GLU A 188 -9.80 -4.04 -0.90
N GLU A 189 -10.37 -3.09 -1.65
CA GLU A 189 -11.21 -3.39 -2.82
C GLU A 189 -10.44 -4.22 -3.87
N ASP A 190 -9.19 -3.87 -4.16
CA ASP A 190 -8.37 -4.62 -5.14
C ASP A 190 -8.02 -6.03 -4.67
N LEU A 191 -7.76 -6.22 -3.37
CA LEU A 191 -7.51 -7.54 -2.80
C LEU A 191 -8.75 -8.42 -2.86
N ASP A 192 -9.94 -7.85 -2.62
CA ASP A 192 -11.19 -8.58 -2.74
C ASP A 192 -11.48 -8.93 -4.21
N PHE A 193 -11.28 -8.00 -5.14
CA PHE A 193 -11.36 -8.29 -6.57
C PHE A 193 -10.41 -9.42 -6.99
N LEU A 194 -9.18 -9.41 -6.47
CA LEU A 194 -8.17 -10.44 -6.77
C LEU A 194 -8.58 -11.83 -6.24
N ARG A 195 -9.25 -11.90 -5.08
CA ARG A 195 -9.82 -13.15 -4.55
C ARG A 195 -10.89 -13.74 -5.46
N ASP A 196 -11.73 -12.88 -6.03
CA ASP A 196 -12.73 -13.31 -7.02
C ASP A 196 -12.06 -13.84 -8.30
N GLN A 197 -10.96 -13.21 -8.73
CA GLN A 197 -10.19 -13.68 -9.89
C GLN A 197 -9.53 -15.04 -9.65
N PHE A 198 -9.01 -15.28 -8.43
CA PHE A 198 -8.51 -16.59 -8.02
C PHE A 198 -9.58 -17.66 -8.13
N THR A 199 -10.72 -17.43 -7.48
CA THR A 199 -11.83 -18.39 -7.46
C THR A 199 -12.29 -18.72 -8.87
N THR A 200 -12.43 -17.70 -9.73
CA THR A 200 -12.83 -17.87 -11.13
C THR A 200 -11.81 -18.71 -11.91
N THR A 201 -10.52 -18.44 -11.73
CA THR A 201 -9.43 -19.17 -12.40
C THR A 201 -9.35 -20.62 -11.93
N GLU A 202 -9.52 -20.88 -10.63
CA GLU A 202 -9.54 -22.21 -10.04
C GLU A 202 -10.71 -23.05 -10.55
N VAL A 203 -11.91 -22.45 -10.61
CA VAL A 203 -13.10 -23.11 -11.17
C VAL A 203 -12.88 -23.43 -12.65
N ASN A 204 -12.32 -22.50 -13.42
CA ASN A 204 -11.99 -22.75 -14.83
C ASN A 204 -10.97 -23.89 -14.97
N MET A 205 -9.93 -23.93 -14.13
CA MET A 205 -8.93 -25.00 -14.15
C MET A 205 -9.55 -26.37 -13.84
N ALA A 206 -10.41 -26.46 -12.82
CA ALA A 206 -11.13 -27.69 -12.48
C ALA A 206 -12.09 -28.13 -13.60
N ARG A 207 -12.74 -27.19 -14.27
CA ARG A 207 -13.62 -27.46 -15.42
C ARG A 207 -12.86 -28.04 -16.61
N VAL A 208 -11.71 -27.47 -16.96
CA VAL A 208 -10.84 -27.97 -18.05
C VAL A 208 -10.30 -29.36 -17.69
N TYR A 209 -9.89 -29.58 -16.43
CA TYR A 209 -9.45 -30.90 -15.97
C TYR A 209 -10.56 -31.94 -16.08
N ASN A 210 -11.77 -31.61 -15.62
CA ASN A 210 -12.93 -32.52 -15.72
C ASN A 210 -13.31 -32.82 -17.17
N TRP A 211 -13.18 -31.85 -18.08
CA TRP A 211 -13.39 -32.06 -19.51
C TRP A 211 -12.35 -33.03 -20.09
N ASP A 212 -11.07 -32.86 -19.76
CA ASP A 212 -10.00 -33.73 -20.27
C ASP A 212 -10.13 -35.17 -19.76
N VAL A 213 -10.47 -35.36 -18.48
CA VAL A 213 -10.76 -36.68 -17.91
C VAL A 213 -11.95 -37.34 -18.60
N LYS A 214 -13.03 -36.60 -18.88
CA LYS A 214 -14.19 -37.13 -19.61
C LYS A 214 -13.84 -37.54 -21.03
N ARG A 215 -12.95 -36.81 -21.71
CA ARG A 215 -12.45 -37.15 -23.04
C ARG A 215 -11.61 -38.43 -23.01
N ARG A 216 -10.59 -38.48 -22.13
CA ARG A 216 -9.73 -39.68 -21.96
C ARG A 216 -10.52 -40.93 -21.60
N ASN A 217 -11.54 -40.83 -20.74
CA ASN A 217 -12.41 -41.96 -20.40
C ASN A 217 -13.30 -42.43 -21.56
N LYS A 218 -13.69 -41.55 -22.49
CA LYS A 218 -14.43 -41.93 -23.71
C LYS A 218 -13.51 -42.58 -24.75
N ASP A 219 -12.25 -42.14 -24.79
CA ASP A 219 -11.24 -42.65 -25.71
C ASP A 219 -10.60 -43.97 -25.22
N ASP A 220 -10.85 -44.40 -23.98
CA ASP A 220 -10.34 -45.65 -23.41
C ASP A 220 -11.16 -46.87 -23.92
N PRO A 221 -10.60 -47.69 -24.83
CA PRO A 221 -11.33 -48.76 -25.51
C PRO A 221 -11.69 -49.96 -24.61
N LEU A 222 -11.21 -49.99 -23.36
CA LEU A 222 -11.48 -51.06 -22.41
C LEU A 222 -12.89 -50.98 -21.78
N LYS A 223 -13.53 -49.80 -21.80
CA LYS A 223 -14.90 -49.60 -21.26
C LYS A 223 -16.01 -49.69 -22.30
N SER A 224 -15.71 -49.63 -23.60
CA SER A 224 -16.74 -49.69 -24.66
C SER A 224 -17.18 -51.11 -25.04
N LYS A 225 -16.59 -52.14 -24.42
CA LYS A 225 -16.85 -53.57 -24.70
C LYS A 225 -17.43 -54.36 -23.52
N ALA A 226 -17.89 -53.71 -22.45
CA ALA A 226 -18.58 -54.35 -21.34
C ALA A 226 -20.07 -54.01 -21.34
#